data_AF-A0A353LGI3-F1
#
_entry.id   AF-A0A353LGI3-F1
#
_cell.length_a   1.000
_cell.length_b   1.000
_cell.length_c   1.000
_cell.angle_alpha   90.00
_cell.angle_beta   90.00
_cell.angle_gamma   90.00
#
_symmetry.space_group_name_H-M   'P 1'
#
loop_
_entity.id
_entity.type
_entity.pdbx_description
1 polymer ?
#
loop_
_entity_poly.entity_id
_entity_poly.type
_entity_poly.pdbx_seq_one_letter_code
_entity_poly.pdbx_strand_id
1 'polypeptide(L)'
;MAYGKKAHLIDNIEAIATVFRLEKEKRKATASEREILSRYSGFGGLKCILNPARTLEDASRWTKSELDLFPQVTDLHRLIRENSQDERTYNRYVDSLKQSVLTAFYTPPVVVKSLAQTLRNHGITPARLLEPSAGTGIFVDAFNPENSVETVAFEKDLLTGKILQHLHPDANVR
;
A
#
# COMPACT_ATOMS: atom_id res chain seq x y z
N MET A 1 13.91 -14.15 9.96
CA MET A 1 13.86 -12.93 10.80
C MET A 1 12.44 -12.76 11.30
N ALA A 2 12.23 -12.47 12.58
CA ALA A 2 10.88 -12.29 13.12
C ALA A 2 10.20 -11.08 12.43
N TYR A 3 8.93 -11.22 12.07
CA TYR A 3 8.15 -10.15 11.44
C TYR A 3 7.99 -8.97 12.41
N GLY A 4 8.66 -7.86 12.11
CA GLY A 4 8.67 -6.66 12.95
C GLY A 4 7.41 -5.82 12.73
N LYS A 5 6.28 -6.19 13.35
CA LYS A 5 4.99 -5.48 13.23
C LYS A 5 5.11 -3.96 13.35
N LYS A 6 5.93 -3.48 14.29
CA LYS A 6 6.14 -2.06 14.55
C LYS A 6 6.84 -1.33 13.40
N ALA A 7 7.93 -1.91 12.88
CA ALA A 7 8.65 -1.33 11.74
C ALA A 7 7.77 -1.30 10.48
N HIS A 8 7.08 -2.41 10.21
CA HIS A 8 6.12 -2.51 9.10
C HIS A 8 5.04 -1.42 9.19
N LEU A 9 4.46 -1.22 10.38
CA LEU A 9 3.44 -0.20 10.61
C LEU A 9 4.00 1.22 10.39
N ILE A 10 5.23 1.49 10.82
CA ILE A 10 5.91 2.77 10.60
C ILE A 10 6.11 3.03 9.10
N ASP A 11 6.67 2.06 8.35
CA ASP A 11 6.89 2.19 6.91
C ASP A 11 5.58 2.49 6.17
N ASN A 12 4.50 1.78 6.52
CA ASN A 12 3.20 2.01 5.91
C ASN A 12 2.62 3.39 6.22
N ILE A 13 2.73 3.86 7.47
CA ILE A 13 2.26 5.18 7.88
C ILE A 13 3.06 6.27 7.16
N GLU A 14 4.37 6.10 7.05
CA GLU A 14 5.25 7.05 6.34
C GLU A 14 4.88 7.15 4.85
N ALA A 15 4.61 6.02 4.19
CA ALA A 15 4.17 5.99 2.81
C ALA A 15 2.81 6.68 2.61
N ILE A 16 1.83 6.40 3.48
CA ILE A 16 0.51 7.05 3.43
C ILE A 16 0.63 8.57 3.64
N ALA A 17 1.45 9.00 4.61
CA ALA A 17 1.70 10.42 4.86
C ALA A 17 2.34 11.10 3.65
N THR A 18 3.29 10.40 3.00
CA THR A 18 3.97 10.88 1.80
C THR A 18 2.98 11.05 0.65
N VAL A 19 2.10 10.07 0.40
CA VAL A 19 1.06 10.19 -0.64
C VAL A 19 0.13 11.37 -0.38
N PHE A 20 -0.37 11.54 0.84
CA PHE A 20 -1.25 12.67 1.14
C PHE A 20 -0.57 14.02 0.90
N ARG A 21 0.72 14.14 1.26
CA ARG A 21 1.52 15.34 0.95
C ARG A 21 1.61 15.57 -0.56
N LEU A 22 1.94 14.53 -1.34
CA LEU A 22 2.06 14.63 -2.79
C LEU A 22 0.75 15.03 -3.47
N GLU A 23 -0.39 14.50 -3.01
CA GLU A 23 -1.71 14.87 -3.53
C GLU A 23 -2.07 16.32 -3.21
N LYS A 24 -1.78 16.77 -1.98
CA LYS A 24 -1.99 18.17 -1.56
C LYS A 24 -1.14 19.14 -2.38
N GLU A 25 0.12 18.79 -2.62
CA GLU A 25 1.08 19.58 -3.40
C GLU A 25 0.89 19.43 -4.92
N LYS A 26 0.04 18.51 -5.36
CA LYS A 26 -0.26 18.21 -6.78
C LYS A 26 0.99 17.98 -7.62
N ARG A 27 1.95 17.20 -7.10
CA ARG A 27 3.21 16.91 -7.78
C ARG A 27 3.57 15.43 -7.77
N LYS A 28 4.52 15.07 -8.64
CA LYS A 28 5.11 13.73 -8.66
C LYS A 28 6.07 13.54 -7.47
N ALA A 29 6.21 12.29 -7.04
CA ALA A 29 7.17 11.89 -6.02
C ALA A 29 8.61 12.13 -6.50
N THR A 30 9.46 12.65 -5.63
CA THR A 30 10.92 12.67 -5.81
C THR A 30 11.50 11.26 -5.72
N ALA A 31 12.79 11.07 -6.04
CA ALA A 31 13.44 9.76 -5.90
C ALA A 31 13.38 9.23 -4.46
N SER A 32 13.70 10.08 -3.47
CA SER A 32 13.64 9.72 -2.05
C SER A 32 12.21 9.40 -1.60
N GLU A 33 11.21 10.16 -2.05
CA GLU A 33 9.81 9.84 -1.74
C GLU A 33 9.36 8.54 -2.38
N ARG A 34 9.79 8.22 -3.60
CA ARG A 34 9.52 6.92 -4.23
C ARG A 34 10.11 5.77 -3.43
N GLU A 35 11.29 5.93 -2.83
CA GLU A 35 11.86 4.93 -1.92
C GLU A 35 11.04 4.75 -0.64
N ILE A 36 10.40 5.81 -0.13
CA ILE A 36 9.46 5.70 0.98
C ILE A 36 8.21 4.91 0.55
N LEU A 37 7.64 5.26 -0.60
CA LEU A 37 6.46 4.58 -1.14
C LEU A 37 6.71 3.09 -1.43
N SER A 38 7.90 2.72 -1.90
CA SER A 38 8.24 1.33 -2.21
C SER A 38 8.41 0.43 -0.98
N ARG A 39 8.58 1.00 0.21
CA ARG A 39 8.57 0.24 1.49
C ARG A 39 7.17 -0.15 1.95
N TYR A 40 6.13 0.46 1.39
CA TYR A 40 4.75 0.09 1.70
C TYR A 40 4.50 -1.37 1.31
N SER A 41 3.97 -2.15 2.25
CA SER A 41 3.69 -3.57 2.05
C SER A 41 2.31 -3.98 2.59
N GLY A 42 1.39 -3.02 2.64
CA GLY A 42 0.00 -3.23 3.05
C GLY A 42 -0.15 -3.66 4.50
N PHE A 43 -1.36 -3.91 4.95
CA PHE A 43 -1.64 -4.29 6.35
C PHE A 43 -1.92 -5.79 6.52
N GLY A 44 -1.56 -6.60 5.52
CA GLY A 44 -1.62 -8.06 5.59
C GLY A 44 -0.72 -8.58 6.71
N GLY A 45 -1.32 -9.09 7.79
CA GLY A 45 -0.60 -9.54 8.99
C GLY A 45 -0.63 -8.54 10.17
N LEU A 46 -1.10 -7.31 9.95
CA LEU A 46 -1.31 -6.30 11.00
C LEU A 46 -2.79 -6.28 11.44
N LYS A 47 -3.24 -7.37 12.08
CA LYS A 47 -4.62 -7.50 12.58
C LYS A 47 -5.01 -6.39 13.58
N CYS A 48 -4.03 -5.75 14.22
CA CYS A 48 -4.25 -4.61 15.12
C CYS A 48 -4.97 -3.42 14.45
N ILE A 49 -4.94 -3.29 13.12
CA ILE A 49 -5.68 -2.28 12.36
C ILE A 49 -7.21 -2.48 12.43
N LEU A 50 -7.66 -3.70 12.76
CA LEU A 50 -9.08 -3.99 12.94
C LEU A 50 -9.61 -3.48 14.28
N ASN A 51 -8.71 -3.26 15.26
CA ASN A 51 -9.08 -2.80 16.58
C ASN A 51 -9.43 -1.31 16.56
N PRO A 52 -10.37 -0.86 17.41
CA PRO A 52 -10.65 0.57 17.56
C PRO A 52 -9.43 1.29 18.17
N ALA A 53 -9.10 2.47 17.67
CA ALA A 53 -8.01 3.31 18.20
C ALA A 53 -8.28 4.81 17.99
N ARG A 54 -9.54 5.22 18.19
CA ARG A 54 -9.97 6.63 18.04
C ARG A 54 -9.72 7.45 19.30
N THR A 55 -9.81 6.84 20.48
CA THR A 55 -9.60 7.49 21.78
C THR A 55 -8.66 6.67 22.66
N LEU A 56 -8.05 7.28 23.67
CA LEU A 56 -7.18 6.55 24.61
C LEU A 56 -7.93 5.44 25.37
N GLU A 57 -9.25 5.57 25.54
CA GLU A 57 -10.10 4.56 26.17
C GLU A 57 -10.16 3.27 25.35
N ASP A 58 -9.99 3.35 24.02
CA ASP A 58 -9.98 2.17 23.16
C ASP A 58 -8.81 1.22 23.47
N ALA A 59 -7.72 1.72 24.08
CA ALA A 59 -6.58 0.90 24.48
C ALA A 59 -6.98 -0.25 25.43
N SER A 60 -8.05 -0.08 26.21
CA SER A 60 -8.62 -1.14 27.07
C SER A 60 -9.14 -2.36 26.29
N ARG A 61 -9.45 -2.20 25.00
CA ARG A 61 -9.96 -3.25 24.11
C ARG A 61 -8.85 -4.01 23.39
N TRP A 62 -7.59 -3.60 23.57
CA TRP A 62 -6.44 -4.20 22.93
C TRP A 62 -5.86 -5.35 23.76
N THR A 63 -5.25 -6.32 23.08
CA THR A 63 -4.52 -7.38 23.76
C THR A 63 -3.22 -6.83 24.34
N LYS A 64 -2.77 -7.36 25.49
CA LYS A 64 -1.50 -6.95 26.11
C LYS A 64 -0.31 -7.07 25.15
N SER A 65 -0.33 -8.05 24.25
CA SER A 65 0.72 -8.31 23.26
C SER A 65 0.75 -7.34 22.07
N GLU A 66 -0.27 -6.50 21.90
CA GLU A 66 -0.35 -5.53 20.79
C GLU A 66 -0.50 -4.09 21.27
N LEU A 67 -0.59 -3.87 22.59
CA LEU A 67 -0.77 -2.56 23.20
C LEU A 67 0.38 -1.59 22.86
N ASP A 68 1.58 -2.11 22.60
CA ASP A 68 2.74 -1.34 22.15
C ASP A 68 2.60 -0.76 20.74
N LEU A 69 1.68 -1.29 19.93
CA LEU A 69 1.33 -0.82 18.59
C LEU A 69 0.18 0.20 18.60
N PHE A 70 -0.52 0.35 19.73
CA PHE A 70 -1.66 1.27 19.87
C PHE A 70 -1.32 2.70 19.44
N PRO A 71 -0.18 3.31 19.87
CA PRO A 71 0.15 4.68 19.46
C PRO A 71 0.25 4.84 17.95
N GLN A 72 0.87 3.89 17.26
CA GLN A 72 1.04 3.94 15.80
C GLN A 72 -0.30 3.78 15.06
N VAL A 73 -1.22 2.95 15.56
CA VAL A 73 -2.55 2.81 14.95
C VAL A 73 -3.41 4.05 15.21
N THR A 74 -3.30 4.68 16.38
CA THR A 74 -3.88 5.99 16.63
C THR A 74 -3.32 7.06 15.68
N ASP A 75 -2.00 7.06 15.45
CA ASP A 75 -1.35 7.98 14.50
C ASP A 75 -1.86 7.78 13.08
N LEU A 76 -2.03 6.53 12.64
CA LEU A 76 -2.64 6.21 11.35
C LEU A 76 -4.06 6.78 11.24
N HIS A 77 -4.92 6.57 12.24
CA HIS A 77 -6.27 7.10 12.21
C HIS A 77 -6.30 8.63 12.20
N ARG A 78 -5.42 9.28 12.96
CA ARG A 78 -5.27 10.74 12.96
C ARG A 78 -4.84 11.24 11.59
N LEU A 79 -3.80 10.64 11.01
CA LEU A 79 -3.30 10.98 9.68
C LEU A 79 -4.39 10.87 8.61
N ILE A 80 -5.13 9.77 8.58
CA ILE A 80 -6.23 9.58 7.61
C ILE A 80 -7.32 10.63 7.83
N ARG A 81 -7.67 10.93 9.09
CA ARG A 81 -8.71 11.92 9.42
C ARG A 81 -8.32 13.33 9.01
N GLU A 82 -7.09 13.76 9.30
CA GLU A 82 -6.56 15.07 8.93
C GLU A 82 -6.48 15.27 7.40
N ASN A 83 -6.35 14.19 6.65
CA ASN A 83 -6.31 14.19 5.19
C ASN A 83 -7.63 13.74 4.53
N SER A 84 -8.71 13.64 5.31
CA SER A 84 -10.06 13.37 4.82
C SER A 84 -10.88 14.65 4.80
N GLN A 85 -11.68 14.85 3.76
CA GLN A 85 -12.55 16.03 3.63
C GLN A 85 -13.69 16.02 4.65
N ASP A 86 -14.20 14.84 4.96
CA ASP A 86 -15.31 14.61 5.87
C ASP A 86 -15.20 13.23 6.54
N GLU A 87 -16.08 12.99 7.52
CA GLU A 87 -16.16 11.72 8.23
C GLU A 87 -16.49 10.55 7.29
N ARG A 88 -17.22 10.79 6.20
CA ARG A 88 -17.57 9.76 5.20
C ARG A 88 -16.33 9.27 4.46
N THR A 89 -15.46 10.19 4.04
CA THR A 89 -14.19 9.90 3.35
C THR A 89 -13.23 9.17 4.29
N TYR A 90 -13.13 9.63 5.54
CA TYR A 90 -12.37 8.93 6.58
C TYR A 90 -12.83 7.48 6.75
N ASN A 91 -14.14 7.26 6.91
CA ASN A 91 -14.70 5.92 7.07
C ASN A 91 -14.43 5.05 5.83
N ARG A 92 -14.54 5.60 4.62
CA ARG A 92 -14.21 4.86 3.39
C ARG A 92 -12.76 4.39 3.35
N TYR A 93 -11.79 5.24 3.72
CA TYR A 93 -10.39 4.82 3.79
C TYR A 93 -10.19 3.72 4.83
N VAL A 94 -10.68 3.92 6.05
CA VAL A 94 -10.56 2.95 7.14
C VAL A 94 -11.22 1.61 6.79
N ASP A 95 -12.40 1.64 6.17
CA ASP A 95 -13.10 0.43 5.76
C ASP A 95 -12.36 -0.29 4.62
N SER A 96 -11.78 0.44 3.66
CA SER A 96 -10.96 -0.16 2.60
C SER A 96 -9.73 -0.88 3.18
N LEU A 97 -9.05 -0.25 4.16
CA LEU A 97 -7.91 -0.84 4.88
C LEU A 97 -8.33 -2.11 5.63
N LYS A 98 -9.45 -2.07 6.38
CA LYS A 98 -9.94 -3.24 7.12
C LYS A 98 -10.29 -4.39 6.19
N GLN A 99 -10.88 -4.09 5.03
CA GLN A 99 -11.23 -5.08 4.02
C GLN A 99 -10.01 -5.67 3.29
N SER A 100 -8.86 -4.98 3.31
CA SER A 100 -7.62 -5.45 2.70
C SER A 100 -6.73 -6.23 3.67
N VAL A 101 -6.81 -5.98 5.00
CA VAL A 101 -6.02 -6.69 6.04
C VAL A 101 -6.06 -8.22 5.91
N LEU A 102 -7.21 -8.80 5.55
CA LEU A 102 -7.38 -10.25 5.46
C LEU A 102 -6.88 -10.86 4.14
N THR A 103 -6.60 -10.04 3.12
CA THR A 103 -6.31 -10.51 1.75
C THR A 103 -5.06 -9.90 1.13
N ALA A 104 -4.43 -8.90 1.76
CA ALA A 104 -3.24 -8.20 1.26
C ALA A 104 -1.94 -8.99 1.50
N PHE A 105 -1.88 -10.21 0.97
CA PHE A 105 -0.66 -11.02 0.96
C PHE A 105 0.06 -10.83 -0.38
N TYR A 106 1.21 -10.17 -0.35
CA TYR A 106 1.94 -9.81 -1.56
C TYR A 106 2.74 -10.99 -2.09
N THR A 107 2.75 -11.14 -3.42
CA THR A 107 3.58 -12.13 -4.09
C THR A 107 5.06 -11.75 -3.92
N PRO A 108 5.93 -12.65 -3.42
CA PRO A 108 7.35 -12.32 -3.24
C PRO A 108 8.01 -11.89 -4.56
N PRO A 109 8.84 -10.83 -4.57
CA PRO A 109 9.44 -10.31 -5.80
C PRO A 109 10.23 -11.35 -6.61
N VAL A 110 10.86 -12.32 -5.94
CA VAL A 110 11.59 -13.41 -6.61
C VAL A 110 10.68 -14.25 -7.51
N VAL A 111 9.46 -14.55 -7.06
CA VAL A 111 8.49 -15.36 -7.83
C VAL A 111 8.09 -14.63 -9.11
N VAL A 112 7.70 -13.35 -8.98
CA VAL A 112 7.25 -12.53 -10.11
C VAL A 112 8.38 -12.30 -11.11
N LYS A 113 9.59 -12.01 -10.62
CA LYS A 113 10.78 -11.85 -11.47
C LYS A 113 11.12 -13.13 -12.22
N SER A 114 11.02 -14.30 -11.59
CA SER A 114 11.22 -15.59 -12.25
C SER A 114 10.22 -15.83 -13.39
N LEU A 115 8.94 -15.49 -13.18
CA LEU A 115 7.91 -15.59 -14.22
C LEU A 115 8.23 -14.68 -15.42
N ALA A 116 8.46 -13.38 -15.15
CA ALA A 116 8.77 -12.41 -16.20
C ALA A 116 10.05 -12.78 -16.97
N GLN A 117 11.10 -13.21 -16.26
CA GLN A 117 12.35 -13.62 -16.90
C GLN A 117 12.18 -14.87 -17.76
N THR A 118 11.39 -15.84 -17.31
CA THR A 118 11.14 -17.07 -18.07
C THR A 118 10.46 -16.74 -19.40
N LEU A 119 9.47 -15.86 -19.40
CA LEU A 119 8.79 -15.41 -20.63
C LEU A 119 9.74 -14.65 -21.56
N ARG A 120 10.53 -13.71 -21.03
CA ARG A 120 11.55 -12.98 -21.81
C ARG A 120 12.57 -13.91 -22.46
N ASN A 121 13.06 -14.92 -21.73
CA ASN A 121 14.03 -15.90 -22.25
C ASN A 121 13.47 -16.73 -23.42
N HIS A 122 12.14 -16.84 -23.54
CA HIS A 122 11.45 -17.50 -24.65
C HIS A 122 10.97 -16.52 -25.72
N GLY A 123 11.43 -15.26 -25.70
CA GLY A 123 11.06 -14.24 -26.67
C GLY A 123 9.62 -13.72 -26.53
N ILE A 124 8.98 -13.94 -25.38
CA ILE A 124 7.61 -13.50 -25.12
C ILE A 124 7.65 -12.17 -24.36
N THR A 125 7.23 -11.09 -25.03
CA THR A 125 7.06 -9.76 -24.43
C THR A 125 5.59 -9.33 -24.61
N PRO A 126 4.84 -9.08 -23.53
CA PRO A 126 3.45 -8.66 -23.64
C PRO A 126 3.36 -7.24 -24.22
N ALA A 127 2.45 -7.02 -25.16
CA ALA A 127 2.14 -5.67 -25.65
C ALA A 127 1.24 -4.88 -24.67
N ARG A 128 0.46 -5.59 -23.85
CA ARG A 128 -0.47 -5.02 -22.87
C ARG A 128 -0.45 -5.87 -21.59
N LEU A 129 -0.56 -5.22 -20.44
CA LEU A 129 -0.57 -5.85 -19.12
C LEU A 129 -1.86 -5.46 -18.38
N LEU A 130 -2.59 -6.46 -17.91
CA LEU A 130 -3.71 -6.29 -16.98
C LEU A 130 -3.30 -6.89 -15.64
N GLU A 131 -3.25 -6.07 -14.60
CA GLU A 131 -2.99 -6.51 -13.23
C GLU A 131 -4.23 -6.22 -12.35
N PRO A 132 -5.08 -7.22 -12.06
CA PRO A 132 -6.35 -7.02 -11.38
C PRO A 132 -6.25 -6.84 -9.85
N SER A 133 -5.06 -7.05 -9.28
CA SER A 133 -4.80 -6.99 -7.84
C SER A 133 -3.40 -6.43 -7.58
N ALA A 134 -3.18 -5.20 -8.05
CA ALA A 134 -1.85 -4.69 -8.28
C ALA A 134 -1.03 -4.47 -7.00
N GLY A 135 -1.66 -4.24 -5.86
CA GLY A 135 -0.96 -3.86 -4.65
C GLY A 135 -0.10 -2.62 -4.95
N THR A 136 1.22 -2.74 -4.75
CA THR A 136 2.20 -1.68 -5.08
C THR A 136 2.81 -1.81 -6.47
N GLY A 137 2.38 -2.80 -7.27
CA GLY A 137 2.76 -2.95 -8.67
C GLY A 137 3.92 -3.89 -8.94
N ILE A 138 4.14 -4.91 -8.10
CA ILE A 138 5.26 -5.87 -8.28
C ILE A 138 5.24 -6.54 -9.66
N PHE A 139 4.05 -6.88 -10.17
CA PHE A 139 3.89 -7.41 -11.53
C PHE A 139 4.16 -6.35 -12.60
N VAL A 140 3.72 -5.11 -12.38
CA VAL A 140 4.01 -4.00 -13.28
C VAL A 140 5.51 -3.78 -13.40
N ASP A 141 6.25 -3.74 -12.29
CA ASP A 141 7.72 -3.61 -12.27
C ASP A 141 8.42 -4.73 -13.05
N ALA A 142 7.97 -5.97 -12.87
CA ALA A 142 8.63 -7.14 -13.46
C ALA A 142 8.38 -7.26 -14.97
N PHE A 143 7.17 -6.94 -15.41
CA PHE A 143 6.71 -7.10 -16.79
C PHE A 143 6.85 -5.84 -17.65
N ASN A 144 6.99 -4.67 -17.04
CA ASN A 144 7.13 -3.38 -17.73
C ASN A 144 8.33 -2.55 -17.26
N PRO A 145 9.55 -3.11 -17.18
CA PRO A 145 10.72 -2.40 -16.63
C PRO A 145 11.15 -1.17 -17.47
N GLU A 146 10.75 -1.11 -18.74
CA GLU A 146 11.07 -0.01 -19.66
C GLU A 146 9.91 0.96 -19.89
N ASN A 147 8.79 0.81 -19.16
CA ASN A 147 7.56 1.60 -19.35
C ASN A 147 7.04 1.62 -20.80
N SER A 148 7.23 0.51 -21.54
CA SER A 148 6.83 0.35 -22.95
C SER A 148 5.55 -0.46 -23.15
N VAL A 149 5.04 -1.09 -22.09
CA VAL A 149 3.83 -1.93 -22.11
C VAL A 149 2.63 -1.13 -21.59
N GLU A 150 1.54 -1.10 -22.37
CA GLU A 150 0.28 -0.49 -21.91
C GLU A 150 -0.24 -1.26 -20.69
N THR A 151 -0.31 -0.59 -19.54
CA THR A 151 -0.65 -1.24 -18.27
C THR A 151 -1.98 -0.72 -17.73
N VAL A 152 -2.90 -1.63 -17.42
CA VAL A 152 -4.10 -1.37 -16.63
C VAL A 152 -3.97 -2.13 -15.31
N ALA A 153 -4.09 -1.41 -14.20
CA ALA A 153 -3.94 -1.96 -12.86
C ALA A 153 -5.20 -1.66 -12.03
N PHE A 154 -5.67 -2.64 -11.27
CA PHE A 154 -6.78 -2.46 -10.34
C PHE A 154 -6.29 -2.66 -8.92
N GLU A 155 -6.73 -1.78 -8.01
CA GLU A 155 -6.49 -1.96 -6.59
C GLU A 155 -7.74 -1.58 -5.78
N LYS A 156 -8.19 -2.51 -4.94
CA LYS A 156 -9.40 -2.37 -4.14
C LYS A 156 -9.17 -1.44 -2.94
N ASP A 157 -7.99 -1.49 -2.33
CA ASP A 157 -7.65 -0.64 -1.19
C ASP A 157 -7.35 0.79 -1.65
N LEU A 158 -8.13 1.75 -1.16
CA LEU A 158 -8.08 3.12 -1.68
C LEU A 158 -6.74 3.81 -1.43
N LEU A 159 -6.05 3.50 -0.32
CA LEU A 159 -4.75 4.09 -0.02
C LEU A 159 -3.62 3.39 -0.80
N THR A 160 -3.70 2.06 -0.93
CA THR A 160 -2.78 1.28 -1.76
C THR A 160 -2.88 1.71 -3.22
N GLY A 161 -4.09 1.95 -3.75
CA GLY A 161 -4.29 2.44 -5.11
C GLY A 161 -3.65 3.81 -5.35
N LYS A 162 -3.66 4.71 -4.36
CA LYS A 162 -2.93 5.99 -4.45
C LYS A 162 -1.42 5.81 -4.45
N ILE A 163 -0.91 4.93 -3.59
CA ILE A 163 0.52 4.59 -3.54
C ILE A 163 0.96 4.01 -4.89
N LEU A 164 0.18 3.07 -5.43
CA LEU A 164 0.39 2.47 -6.74
C LEU A 164 0.43 3.53 -7.85
N GLN A 165 -0.52 4.47 -7.89
CA GLN A 165 -0.54 5.55 -8.88
C GLN A 165 0.69 6.46 -8.83
N HIS A 166 1.26 6.68 -7.64
CA HIS A 166 2.49 7.46 -7.48
C HIS A 166 3.76 6.67 -7.83
N LEU A 167 3.76 5.36 -7.61
CA LEU A 167 4.84 4.47 -8.01
C LEU A 167 4.85 4.24 -9.54
N HIS A 168 3.67 4.16 -10.14
CA HIS A 168 3.45 3.82 -11.55
C HIS A 168 2.60 4.89 -12.25
N PRO A 169 3.14 6.11 -12.44
CA PRO A 169 2.37 7.24 -13.00
C PRO A 169 1.93 7.03 -14.45
N ASP A 170 2.56 6.10 -15.18
CA ASP A 170 2.26 5.78 -16.57
C ASP A 170 1.24 4.64 -16.71
N ALA A 171 0.88 3.97 -15.61
CA ALA A 171 -0.16 2.95 -15.60
C ALA A 171 -1.56 3.57 -15.41
N ASN A 172 -2.56 2.96 -16.04
CA ASN A 172 -3.97 3.28 -15.81
C ASN A 172 -4.47 2.53 -14.56
N VAL A 173 -4.40 3.19 -13.40
CA VAL A 173 -4.85 2.63 -12.12
C VAL A 173 -6.34 2.92 -11.93
N ARG A 174 -7.12 1.90 -11.50
CA ARG A 174 -8.56 1.97 -11.30
C ARG A 174 -9.02 1.40 -9.97
#